data_AF-A0A9X3F0W4-F1
#
_entry.id   AF-A0A9X3F0W4-F1
#
_cell.length_a   1.000
_cell.length_b   1.000
_cell.length_c   1.000
_cell.angle_alpha   90.00
_cell.angle_beta   90.00
_cell.angle_gamma   90.00
#
_symmetry.space_group_name_H-M   'P 1'
#
loop_
_entity.id
_entity.type
_entity.pdbx_description
1 polymer ?
#
loop_
_entity_poly.entity_id
_entity_poly.type
_entity_poly.pdbx_seq_one_letter_code
_entity_poly.pdbx_strand_id
1 'polypeptide(L)'
;MRRARPRVRRRQRAAGRASTAGWPRSRRRAGPGRPKLGVVSREVSLLPRHWEWLERQPSGISAALRRLVEEAIRRDPDEERARLAREAAHRVMTALAGDLPHYEEAARALFARDSQRFAQQIRRWPADIRDHLARMVEGAFPPGDES
;
A
#
# COMPACT_ATOMS: atom_id res chain seq x y z
N MET A 1 -23.95 32.90 -63.71
CA MET A 1 -23.41 32.17 -64.88
C MET A 1 -21.89 32.15 -64.81
N ARG A 2 -21.28 30.97 -65.05
CA ARG A 2 -19.95 30.65 -65.66
C ARG A 2 -18.72 31.50 -65.28
N ARG A 3 -17.70 30.94 -64.60
CA ARG A 3 -16.44 30.32 -65.16
C ARG A 3 -15.64 31.30 -66.05
N ALA A 4 -14.33 31.50 -66.01
CA ALA A 4 -13.10 30.86 -65.46
C ALA A 4 -11.95 31.90 -65.65
N ARG A 5 -10.99 32.12 -64.72
CA ARG A 5 -9.60 31.58 -64.65
C ARG A 5 -8.78 31.64 -65.97
N PRO A 6 -7.41 31.70 -65.99
CA PRO A 6 -6.41 31.93 -64.92
C PRO A 6 -5.03 32.55 -65.35
N ARG A 7 -4.06 32.50 -64.41
CA ARG A 7 -2.56 32.41 -64.56
C ARG A 7 -1.82 33.75 -64.76
N VAL A 8 -0.67 34.01 -64.13
CA VAL A 8 0.51 33.15 -64.00
C VAL A 8 1.31 33.46 -62.71
N ARG A 9 1.65 32.38 -62.01
CA ARG A 9 2.87 32.11 -61.21
C ARG A 9 3.76 33.30 -60.81
N ARG A 10 4.00 33.45 -59.50
CA ARG A 10 5.37 33.63 -59.02
C ARG A 10 5.66 32.77 -57.80
N ARG A 11 6.89 32.28 -57.81
CA ARG A 11 7.47 31.17 -57.05
C ARG A 11 7.46 31.34 -55.54
N GLN A 12 7.25 30.20 -54.90
CA GLN A 12 7.76 29.76 -53.60
C GLN A 12 9.04 30.47 -53.11
N ARG A 13 9.09 30.77 -51.81
CA ARG A 13 10.19 30.32 -50.95
C ARG A 13 9.72 30.13 -49.52
N ALA A 14 10.12 29.00 -48.97
CA ALA A 14 9.84 28.47 -47.65
C ALA A 14 10.45 29.31 -46.54
N ALA A 15 9.75 29.44 -45.42
CA ALA A 15 10.35 29.64 -44.11
C ALA A 15 9.91 28.48 -43.22
N GLY A 16 10.83 27.54 -43.06
CA GLY A 16 10.72 26.42 -42.12
C GLY A 16 10.69 26.92 -40.68
N ARG A 17 10.08 26.09 -39.85
CA ARG A 17 9.90 26.23 -38.40
C ARG A 17 11.20 26.63 -37.71
N ALA A 18 11.14 27.71 -36.94
CA ALA A 18 12.07 27.97 -35.84
C ALA A 18 11.26 28.01 -34.54
N SER A 19 11.18 26.88 -33.86
CA SER A 19 10.81 26.82 -32.45
C SER A 19 11.89 26.05 -31.74
N THR A 20 12.94 26.77 -31.36
CA THR A 20 14.01 26.29 -30.50
C THR A 20 14.09 27.20 -29.29
N ALA A 21 13.62 26.62 -28.19
CA ALA A 21 13.95 26.82 -26.79
C ALA A 21 15.01 27.86 -26.41
N GLY A 22 14.72 28.57 -25.31
CA GLY A 22 15.75 29.31 -24.59
C GLY A 22 15.28 30.09 -23.36
N TRP A 23 14.36 29.57 -22.54
CA TRP A 23 14.27 30.11 -21.17
C TRP A 23 15.41 29.51 -20.35
N PRO A 24 16.27 30.34 -19.72
CA PRO A 24 17.36 29.81 -18.91
C PRO A 24 16.74 29.03 -17.74
N ARG A 25 16.93 27.70 -17.76
CA ARG A 25 16.68 26.86 -16.59
C ARG A 25 17.62 27.38 -15.51
N SER A 26 17.08 28.06 -14.50
CA SER A 26 17.82 28.33 -13.28
C SER A 26 18.26 26.98 -12.71
N ARG A 27 19.51 26.60 -12.97
CA ARG A 27 20.15 25.45 -12.35
C ARG A 27 20.17 25.76 -10.86
N ARG A 28 19.21 25.20 -10.12
CA ARG A 28 19.21 25.15 -8.67
C ARG A 28 20.58 24.65 -8.22
N ARG A 29 21.38 25.52 -7.61
CA ARG A 29 22.54 25.08 -6.84
C ARG A 29 21.99 24.36 -5.61
N ALA A 30 22.02 23.03 -5.64
CA ALA A 30 21.78 22.22 -4.45
C ALA A 30 22.94 22.50 -3.49
N GLY A 31 22.65 23.20 -2.39
CA GLY A 31 23.61 23.38 -1.30
C GLY A 31 23.98 22.04 -0.64
N PRO A 32 25.04 22.01 0.18
CA PRO A 32 25.56 20.77 0.72
C PRO A 32 24.55 20.07 1.65
N GLY A 33 24.26 18.80 1.35
CA GLY A 33 24.28 17.77 2.39
C GLY A 33 23.05 17.54 3.27
N ARG A 34 21.82 17.85 2.86
CA ARG A 34 20.65 17.20 3.49
C ARG A 34 20.04 16.17 2.55
N PRO A 35 20.36 14.87 2.70
CA PRO A 35 19.63 13.79 2.04
C PRO A 35 18.14 14.00 2.29
N LYS A 36 17.33 13.94 1.23
CA LYS A 36 15.87 13.93 1.39
C LYS A 36 15.52 12.64 2.12
N LEU A 37 15.15 12.72 3.40
CA LEU A 37 14.77 11.59 4.27
C LEU A 37 13.50 10.83 3.80
N GLY A 38 12.93 11.16 2.63
CA GLY A 38 11.73 10.49 2.10
C GLY A 38 10.47 10.68 2.96
N VAL A 39 10.46 11.64 3.90
CA VAL A 39 9.33 11.84 4.82
C VAL A 39 8.14 12.43 4.06
N VAL A 40 6.99 11.74 4.14
CA VAL A 40 5.70 12.22 3.62
C VAL A 40 4.90 12.78 4.79
N SER A 41 4.42 14.01 4.67
CA SER A 41 3.55 14.63 5.69
C SER A 41 2.11 14.15 5.53
N ARG A 42 1.48 13.81 6.65
CA ARG A 42 0.05 13.48 6.79
C ARG A 42 -0.49 14.14 8.05
N GLU A 43 -1.81 14.35 8.10
CA GLU A 43 -2.49 14.95 9.24
C GLU A 43 -2.82 13.86 10.29
N VAL A 44 -2.68 14.21 11.57
CA VAL A 44 -3.04 13.35 12.70
C VAL A 44 -3.80 14.16 13.74
N SER A 45 -4.84 13.55 14.31
CA SER A 45 -5.63 14.13 15.40
C SER A 45 -5.36 13.35 16.67
N LEU A 46 -4.96 14.05 17.73
CA LEU A 46 -4.62 13.48 19.04
C LEU A 46 -5.30 14.26 20.16
N LEU A 47 -5.42 13.62 21.32
CA LEU A 47 -5.97 14.26 22.53
C LEU A 47 -5.03 15.38 23.02
N PRO A 48 -5.55 16.46 23.63
CA PRO A 48 -4.75 17.61 24.07
C PRO A 48 -3.54 17.22 24.92
N ARG A 49 -3.72 16.34 25.90
CA ARG A 49 -2.64 15.80 26.75
C ARG A 49 -1.48 15.16 25.98
N HIS A 50 -1.75 14.56 24.82
CA HIS A 50 -0.72 13.94 23.99
C HIS A 50 0.06 14.99 23.24
N TRP A 51 -0.60 16.05 22.76
CA TRP A 51 0.06 17.19 22.15
C TRP A 51 0.99 17.90 23.12
N GLU A 52 0.51 18.20 24.33
CA GLU A 52 1.33 18.82 25.36
C GLU A 52 2.57 17.98 25.71
N TRP A 53 2.45 16.65 25.69
CA TRP A 53 3.59 15.76 25.90
C TRP A 53 4.54 15.75 24.69
N LEU A 54 4.01 15.74 23.47
CA LEU A 54 4.80 15.75 22.23
C LEU A 54 5.58 17.06 22.04
N GLU A 55 5.00 18.21 22.41
CA GLU A 55 5.63 19.53 22.35
C GLU A 55 6.82 19.67 23.31
N ARG A 56 6.79 18.94 24.43
CA ARG A 56 7.89 18.90 25.42
C ARG A 56 9.08 18.06 24.97
N GLN A 57 9.00 17.35 23.84
CA GLN A 57 10.06 16.45 23.41
C GLN A 57 11.26 17.22 22.82
N PRO A 58 12.49 17.02 23.33
CA PRO A 58 13.67 17.79 22.88
C PRO A 58 14.05 17.52 21.43
N SER A 59 13.66 16.36 20.88
CA SER A 59 13.88 15.98 19.48
C SER A 59 12.80 16.50 18.52
N GLY A 60 11.78 17.18 19.02
CA GLY A 60 10.60 17.61 18.27
C GLY A 60 9.58 16.50 18.03
N ILE A 61 8.36 16.93 17.67
CA ILE A 61 7.17 16.07 17.53
C ILE A 61 7.39 14.93 16.53
N SER A 62 7.83 15.24 15.31
CA SER A 62 7.98 14.23 14.25
C SER A 62 9.05 13.18 14.56
N ALA A 63 10.07 13.50 15.37
CA ALA A 63 11.06 12.52 15.80
C ALA A 63 10.51 11.64 16.93
N ALA A 64 9.78 12.23 17.89
CA ALA A 64 9.13 11.48 18.95
C ALA A 64 8.08 10.50 18.42
N LEU A 65 7.22 10.96 17.50
CA LEU A 65 6.22 10.10 16.84
C LEU A 65 6.87 8.94 16.09
N ARG A 66 7.95 9.18 15.33
CA ARG A 66 8.67 8.10 14.63
C ARG A 66 9.21 7.05 15.61
N ARG A 67 9.82 7.47 16.71
CA ARG A 67 10.32 6.53 17.73
C ARG A 67 9.20 5.72 18.36
N LEU A 68 8.08 6.36 18.72
CA LEU A 68 6.91 5.65 19.27
C LEU A 68 6.34 4.63 18.28
N VAL A 69 6.25 5.00 17.00
CA VAL A 69 5.79 4.10 15.94
C VAL A 69 6.79 2.95 15.72
N GLU A 70 8.09 3.23 15.67
CA GLU A 70 9.14 2.22 15.53
C GLU A 70 9.14 1.22 16.71
N GLU A 71 8.92 1.71 17.92
CA GLU A 71 8.78 0.87 19.12
C GLU A 71 7.52 0.00 19.04
N ALA A 72 6.38 0.57 18.64
CA ALA A 72 5.15 -0.18 18.44
C ALA A 72 5.29 -1.26 17.35
N ILE A 73 5.95 -0.94 16.23
CA ILE A 73 6.24 -1.90 15.15
C ILE A 73 7.12 -3.04 15.65
N ARG A 74 8.11 -2.74 16.49
CA ARG A 74 9.05 -3.73 17.02
C ARG A 74 8.44 -4.62 18.10
N ARG A 75 7.45 -4.12 18.83
CA ARG A 75 6.85 -4.82 19.96
C ARG A 75 6.10 -6.07 19.54
N ASP A 76 5.48 -6.09 18.36
CA ASP A 76 4.71 -7.25 17.92
C ASP A 76 4.71 -7.48 16.38
N PRO A 77 5.88 -7.68 15.77
CA PRO A 77 5.99 -7.95 14.34
C PRO A 77 5.38 -9.31 13.96
N ASP A 78 5.28 -10.26 14.90
CA ASP A 78 4.68 -11.57 14.68
C ASP A 78 3.15 -11.48 14.62
N GLU A 79 2.50 -10.74 15.53
CA GLU A 79 1.05 -10.51 15.47
C GLU A 79 0.66 -9.71 14.22
N GLU A 80 1.44 -8.69 13.84
CA GLU A 80 1.17 -7.93 12.61
C GLU A 80 1.28 -8.84 11.37
N ARG A 81 2.32 -9.68 11.29
CA ARG A 81 2.47 -10.69 10.23
C ARG A 81 1.30 -11.68 10.25
N ALA A 82 0.90 -12.15 11.42
CA ALA A 82 -0.24 -13.05 11.60
C ALA A 82 -1.56 -12.40 11.15
N ARG A 83 -1.77 -11.11 11.44
CA ARG A 83 -2.95 -10.36 10.98
C ARG A 83 -2.97 -10.23 9.46
N LEU A 84 -1.86 -9.81 8.86
CA LEU A 84 -1.73 -9.68 7.41
C LEU A 84 -1.91 -11.02 6.68
N ALA A 85 -1.39 -12.10 7.25
CA ALA A 85 -1.58 -13.46 6.75
C ALA A 85 -3.07 -13.87 6.76
N ARG A 86 -3.79 -13.64 7.87
CA ARG A 86 -5.25 -13.87 7.95
C ARG A 86 -6.03 -13.03 6.95
N GLU A 87 -5.73 -11.74 6.83
CA GLU A 87 -6.39 -10.86 5.85
C GLU A 87 -6.15 -11.32 4.41
N ALA A 88 -4.93 -11.75 4.08
CA ALA A 88 -4.59 -12.29 2.78
C ALA A 88 -5.32 -13.61 2.51
N ALA A 89 -5.32 -14.53 3.48
CA ALA A 89 -6.05 -15.79 3.38
C ALA A 89 -7.55 -15.55 3.19
N HIS A 90 -8.14 -14.61 3.94
CA HIS A 90 -9.54 -14.24 3.79
C HIS A 90 -9.85 -13.76 2.37
N ARG A 91 -9.04 -12.85 1.80
CA ARG A 91 -9.24 -12.39 0.40
C ARG A 91 -9.19 -13.54 -0.60
N VAL A 92 -8.25 -14.48 -0.44
CA VAL A 92 -8.15 -15.67 -1.28
C VAL A 92 -9.37 -16.58 -1.10
N MET A 93 -9.81 -16.81 0.14
CA MET A 93 -11.03 -17.57 0.43
C MET A 93 -12.26 -16.93 -0.21
N THR A 94 -12.43 -15.61 -0.09
CA THR A 94 -13.57 -14.92 -0.71
C THR A 94 -13.56 -15.10 -2.23
N ALA A 95 -12.39 -15.00 -2.87
CA ALA A 95 -12.27 -15.11 -4.32
C ALA A 95 -12.44 -16.54 -4.85
N LEU A 96 -11.94 -17.55 -4.12
CA LEU A 96 -11.88 -18.94 -4.61
C LEU A 96 -12.92 -19.87 -3.99
N ALA A 97 -13.47 -19.50 -2.83
CA ALA A 97 -14.25 -20.37 -1.97
C ALA A 97 -15.51 -19.70 -1.40
N GLY A 98 -15.88 -18.50 -1.87
CA GLY A 98 -17.05 -17.77 -1.37
C GLY A 98 -18.37 -18.55 -1.50
N ASP A 99 -18.50 -19.38 -2.55
CA ASP A 99 -19.67 -20.24 -2.79
C ASP A 99 -19.51 -21.65 -2.23
N LEU A 100 -18.37 -21.96 -1.58
CA LEU A 100 -18.14 -23.30 -1.02
C LEU A 100 -18.85 -23.46 0.34
N PRO A 101 -19.27 -24.68 0.69
CA PRO A 101 -19.87 -24.96 1.99
C PRO A 101 -18.96 -24.53 3.15
N HIS A 102 -19.57 -24.02 4.23
CA HIS A 102 -18.86 -23.62 5.46
C HIS A 102 -17.90 -22.44 5.34
N TYR A 103 -18.01 -21.63 4.27
CA TYR A 103 -17.20 -20.42 4.09
C TYR A 103 -17.32 -19.45 5.27
N GLU A 104 -18.53 -19.16 5.75
CA GLU A 104 -18.71 -18.23 6.86
C GLU A 104 -18.09 -18.75 8.16
N GLU A 105 -18.28 -20.05 8.46
CA GLU A 105 -17.71 -20.70 9.62
C GLU A 105 -16.17 -20.73 9.54
N ALA A 106 -15.62 -20.96 8.35
CA ALA A 106 -14.18 -20.90 8.11
C ALA A 106 -13.64 -19.49 8.32
N ALA A 107 -14.31 -18.46 7.80
CA ALA A 107 -13.92 -17.06 8.02
C ALA A 107 -13.98 -16.69 9.51
N ARG A 108 -15.04 -17.12 10.23
CA ARG A 108 -15.14 -16.92 11.69
C ARG A 108 -14.00 -17.59 12.43
N ALA A 109 -13.66 -18.84 12.10
CA ALA A 109 -12.56 -19.57 12.73
C ALA A 109 -11.19 -18.92 12.46
N LEU A 110 -10.96 -18.44 11.23
CA LEU A 110 -9.75 -17.74 10.83
C LEU A 110 -9.51 -16.48 11.68
N PHE A 111 -10.55 -15.66 11.89
CA PHE A 111 -10.43 -14.44 12.69
C PHE A 111 -10.44 -14.70 14.20
N ALA A 112 -11.09 -15.78 14.66
CA ALA A 112 -11.03 -16.27 16.02
C ALA A 112 -9.68 -16.92 16.39
N ARG A 113 -8.77 -17.08 15.41
CA ARG A 113 -7.46 -17.74 15.55
C ARG A 113 -7.55 -19.21 15.99
N ASP A 114 -8.64 -19.87 15.63
CA ASP A 114 -8.89 -21.28 15.94
C ASP A 114 -8.46 -22.14 14.74
N SER A 115 -7.20 -22.57 14.76
CA SER A 115 -6.58 -23.36 13.68
C SER A 115 -7.29 -24.69 13.44
N GLN A 116 -7.70 -25.35 14.52
CA GLN A 116 -8.36 -26.65 14.47
C GLN A 116 -9.74 -26.52 13.85
N ARG A 117 -10.55 -25.56 14.31
CA ARG A 117 -11.88 -25.32 13.74
C ARG A 117 -11.77 -24.86 12.30
N PHE A 118 -10.80 -24.01 11.96
CA PHE A 118 -10.55 -23.58 10.58
C PHE A 118 -10.31 -24.78 9.66
N ALA A 119 -9.37 -25.67 10.03
CA ALA A 119 -9.04 -26.88 9.26
C ALA A 119 -10.26 -27.81 9.07
N GLN A 120 -11.14 -27.90 10.08
CA GLN A 120 -12.37 -28.69 9.98
C GLN A 120 -13.36 -28.09 8.96
N GLN A 121 -13.56 -26.77 8.95
CA GLN A 121 -14.51 -26.12 8.04
C GLN A 121 -14.07 -26.25 6.58
N ILE A 122 -12.78 -26.11 6.31
CA ILE A 122 -12.24 -26.20 4.94
C ILE A 122 -11.95 -27.64 4.49
N ARG A 123 -12.21 -28.66 5.33
CA ARG A 123 -11.85 -30.07 5.03
C ARG A 123 -12.44 -30.57 3.71
N ARG A 124 -13.68 -30.15 3.40
CA ARG A 124 -14.41 -30.55 2.17
C ARG A 124 -14.07 -29.71 0.94
N TRP A 125 -13.22 -28.69 1.08
CA TRP A 125 -12.82 -27.85 -0.04
C TRP A 125 -11.81 -28.58 -0.94
N PRO A 126 -11.66 -28.15 -2.20
CA PRO A 126 -10.61 -28.66 -3.09
C PRO A 126 -9.24 -28.65 -2.40
N ALA A 127 -8.48 -29.74 -2.56
CA ALA A 127 -7.21 -29.94 -1.86
C ALA A 127 -6.23 -28.78 -2.09
N ASP A 128 -6.12 -28.30 -3.33
CA ASP A 128 -5.22 -27.20 -3.68
C ASP A 128 -5.54 -25.89 -2.92
N ILE A 129 -6.84 -25.58 -2.76
CA ILE A 129 -7.29 -24.40 -2.01
C ILE A 129 -6.94 -24.59 -0.54
N ARG A 130 -7.21 -25.77 0.01
CA ARG A 130 -6.95 -26.09 1.41
C ARG A 130 -5.46 -26.01 1.76
N ASP A 131 -4.61 -26.58 0.92
CA ASP A 131 -3.17 -26.63 1.10
C ASP A 131 -2.51 -25.26 0.84
N HIS A 132 -3.07 -24.47 -0.07
CA HIS A 132 -2.66 -23.08 -0.24
C HIS A 132 -3.00 -22.23 0.99
N LEU A 133 -4.23 -22.34 1.50
CA LEU A 133 -4.66 -21.61 2.70
C LEU A 133 -3.85 -22.03 3.93
N ALA A 134 -3.62 -23.33 4.13
CA ALA A 134 -2.81 -23.84 5.24
C ALA A 134 -1.40 -23.24 5.26
N ARG A 135 -0.75 -23.13 4.09
CA ARG A 135 0.56 -22.46 3.96
C ARG A 135 0.50 -20.96 4.23
N MET A 136 -0.60 -20.29 3.85
CA MET A 136 -0.75 -18.85 4.11
C MET A 136 -0.89 -18.54 5.60
N VAL A 137 -1.53 -19.42 6.36
CA VAL A 137 -1.90 -19.17 7.77
C VAL A 137 -0.99 -19.88 8.79
N GLU A 138 0.09 -20.51 8.33
CA GLU A 138 1.03 -21.29 9.17
C GLU A 138 1.58 -20.46 10.34
N GLY A 139 1.93 -19.20 10.12
CA GLY A 139 2.37 -18.26 11.16
C GLY A 139 1.25 -17.33 11.68
N ALA A 140 0.00 -17.61 11.33
CA ALA A 140 -1.13 -16.71 11.60
C ALA A 140 -2.02 -17.16 12.76
N PHE A 141 -1.84 -18.40 13.19
CA PHE A 141 -2.43 -18.94 14.41
C PHE A 141 -1.38 -18.92 15.53
N PRO A 142 -1.78 -18.67 16.78
CA PRO A 142 -0.87 -18.85 17.91
C PRO A 142 -0.38 -20.32 17.92
N PRO A 143 0.88 -20.58 18.33
CA PRO A 143 1.29 -21.94 18.63
C PRO A 143 0.27 -22.49 19.63
N GLY A 144 -0.38 -23.60 19.29
CA GLY A 144 -1.48 -24.12 20.08
C GLY A 144 -1.02 -24.34 21.51
N ASP A 145 -1.78 -23.84 22.48
CA ASP A 145 -1.75 -24.39 23.83
C ASP A 145 -2.20 -25.86 23.69
N GLU A 146 -1.23 -26.77 23.56
CA GLU A 146 -1.44 -28.19 23.74
C GLU A 146 -1.94 -28.38 25.19
N SER A 147 -3.25 -28.60 25.33
CA SER A 147 -3.90 -29.10 26.56
C SER A 147 -4.51 -30.46 26.29
#